data_AF-A0A075JTL4-F1
#
_entry.id   AF-A0A075JTL4-F1
#
_cell.length_a   1.000
_cell.length_b   1.000
_cell.length_c   1.000
_cell.angle_alpha   90.00
_cell.angle_beta   90.00
_cell.angle_gamma   90.00
#
_symmetry.space_group_name_H-M   'P 1'
#
loop_
_entity.id
_entity.type
_entity.pdbx_description
1 polymer ?
#
loop_
_entity_poly.entity_id
_entity_poly.type
_entity_poly.pdbx_seq_one_letter_code
_entity_poly.pdbx_strand_id
1 'polypeptide(L)'
;MVLRTPEAEKKDVDFIISANKVITKVTREVEKHHQGIRVDGTISHLKTVLIELEKMKEQLDNKKFTPTYPIFMTDSWSFNSDLGIQLLNLNEEYKKLN
;
A
#
# COMPACT_ATOMS: atom_id res chain seq x y z
N MET A 1 1.38 30.00 -2.80
CA MET A 1 0.29 29.01 -2.85
C MET A 1 0.35 28.39 -4.24
N VAL A 2 0.99 27.23 -4.39
CA VAL A 2 1.05 26.54 -5.69
C VAL A 2 -0.27 25.79 -5.83
N LEU A 3 -1.14 26.25 -6.73
CA LEU A 3 -2.41 25.58 -7.02
C LEU A 3 -2.08 24.27 -7.72
N ARG A 4 -2.51 23.13 -7.16
CA ARG A 4 -2.42 21.83 -7.83
C ARG A 4 -3.29 21.88 -9.09
N THR A 5 -2.81 21.30 -10.18
CA THR A 5 -3.59 21.20 -11.42
C THR A 5 -4.72 20.16 -11.25
N PRO A 6 -5.87 20.33 -11.91
CA PRO A 6 -7.00 19.40 -11.79
C PRO A 6 -6.64 17.95 -12.21
N GLU A 7 -5.63 17.78 -13.06
CA GLU A 7 -5.11 16.45 -13.43
C GLU A 7 -4.33 15.79 -12.28
N ALA A 8 -3.60 16.57 -11.47
CA ALA A 8 -2.90 16.06 -10.30
C ALA A 8 -3.90 15.66 -9.20
N GLU A 9 -4.92 16.48 -8.97
CA GLU A 9 -6.01 16.17 -8.03
C GLU A 9 -6.75 14.89 -8.41
N LYS A 10 -6.97 14.64 -9.70
CA LYS A 10 -7.60 13.39 -10.16
C LYS A 10 -6.72 12.16 -9.89
N LYS A 11 -5.41 12.25 -10.14
CA LYS A 11 -4.46 11.16 -9.87
C LYS A 11 -4.36 10.85 -8.37
N ASP A 12 -4.38 11.88 -7.54
CA ASP A 12 -4.41 11.76 -6.08
C ASP A 12 -5.65 11.01 -5.59
N VAL A 13 -6.82 11.37 -6.12
CA VAL A 13 -8.10 10.70 -5.79
C VAL A 13 -8.09 9.24 -6.24
N ASP A 14 -7.65 8.96 -7.48
CA ASP A 14 -7.56 7.60 -8.01
C ASP A 14 -6.61 6.74 -7.15
N PHE A 15 -5.46 7.31 -6.74
CA PHE A 15 -4.53 6.64 -5.85
C PHE A 15 -5.17 6.33 -4.48
N ILE A 16 -5.85 7.28 -3.85
CA ILE A 16 -6.52 7.07 -2.56
C ILE A 16 -7.55 5.92 -2.65
N ILE A 17 -8.31 5.86 -3.75
CA ILE A 17 -9.28 4.80 -3.98
C ILE A 17 -8.59 3.43 -4.07
N SER A 18 -7.51 3.33 -4.84
CA SER A 18 -6.69 2.11 -4.95
C SER A 18 -6.09 1.73 -3.60
N ALA A 19 -5.51 2.67 -2.86
CA ALA A 19 -4.91 2.45 -1.55
C ALA A 19 -5.94 1.93 -0.54
N ASN A 20 -7.14 2.50 -0.49
CA ASN A 20 -8.21 2.04 0.40
C ASN A 20 -8.67 0.61 0.10
N LYS A 21 -8.71 0.23 -1.18
CA LYS A 21 -9.03 -1.16 -1.57
C LYS A 21 -7.96 -2.13 -1.06
N VAL A 22 -6.68 -1.77 -1.22
CA VAL A 22 -5.57 -2.60 -0.75
C VAL A 22 -5.54 -2.66 0.77
N ILE A 23 -5.73 -1.55 1.48
CA ILE A 23 -5.85 -1.50 2.96
C ILE A 23 -6.94 -2.47 3.44
N THR A 24 -8.11 -2.44 2.83
CA THR A 24 -9.21 -3.35 3.18
C THR A 24 -8.80 -4.82 3.05
N LYS A 25 -8.03 -5.17 2.01
CA LYS A 25 -7.52 -6.54 1.82
C LYS A 25 -6.47 -6.90 2.87
N VAL A 26 -5.51 -6.01 3.15
CA VAL A 26 -4.48 -6.24 4.17
C VAL A 26 -5.12 -6.42 5.55
N THR A 27 -6.11 -5.59 5.91
CA THR A 27 -6.87 -5.74 7.17
C THR A 27 -7.54 -7.10 7.27
N ARG A 28 -8.16 -7.59 6.20
CA ARG A 28 -8.77 -8.93 6.18
C ARG A 28 -7.73 -10.04 6.36
N GLU A 29 -6.56 -9.91 5.77
CA GLU A 29 -5.47 -10.88 5.99
C GLU A 29 -4.96 -10.85 7.44
N VAL A 30 -4.90 -9.66 8.06
CA VAL A 30 -4.61 -9.53 9.49
C VAL A 30 -5.68 -10.23 10.33
N GLU A 31 -6.97 -10.05 10.03
CA GLU A 31 -8.07 -10.71 10.76
C GLU A 31 -8.00 -12.23 10.62
N LYS A 32 -7.79 -12.75 9.40
CA LYS A 32 -7.60 -14.18 9.15
C LYS A 32 -6.41 -14.75 9.93
N HIS A 33 -5.30 -14.02 10.00
CA HIS A 33 -4.14 -14.41 10.81
C HIS A 33 -4.49 -14.51 12.30
N HIS A 34 -5.30 -13.59 12.84
CA HIS A 34 -5.78 -13.67 14.23
C HIS A 34 -6.72 -14.85 14.46
N GLN A 35 -7.44 -15.30 13.44
CA GLN A 35 -8.30 -16.49 13.46
C GLN A 35 -7.52 -17.81 13.29
N GLY A 36 -6.18 -17.76 13.18
CA GLY A 36 -5.36 -18.95 12.95
C GLY A 36 -5.45 -19.53 11.55
N ILE A 37 -6.05 -18.80 10.61
CA ILE A 37 -6.10 -19.18 9.19
C ILE A 37 -4.73 -18.90 8.59
N ARG A 38 -4.21 -19.84 7.80
CA ARG A 38 -2.96 -19.63 7.06
C ARG A 38 -3.15 -18.51 6.05
N VAL A 39 -2.35 -17.46 6.18
CA VAL A 39 -2.35 -16.29 5.31
C VAL A 39 -0.97 -16.05 4.72
N ASP A 40 -0.90 -15.11 3.79
CA ASP A 40 0.36 -14.62 3.26
C ASP A 40 1.05 -13.63 4.23
N GLY A 41 2.36 -13.75 4.34
CA GLY A 41 3.19 -12.88 5.18
C GLY A 41 3.04 -13.12 6.68
N THR A 42 3.85 -12.42 7.48
CA THR A 42 3.72 -12.42 8.95
C THR A 42 2.79 -11.30 9.38
N ILE A 43 2.12 -11.46 10.51
CA ILE A 43 1.29 -10.40 11.10
C ILE A 43 2.05 -9.07 11.29
N SER A 44 3.34 -9.14 11.60
CA SER A 44 4.20 -7.96 11.74
C SER A 44 4.37 -7.23 10.41
N HIS A 45 4.64 -7.95 9.31
CA HIS A 45 4.73 -7.36 7.98
C HIS A 45 3.41 -6.74 7.54
N LEU A 46 2.28 -7.42 7.79
CA LEU A 46 0.95 -6.90 7.45
C LEU A 46 0.63 -5.58 8.20
N LYS A 47 1.00 -5.50 9.49
CA LYS A 47 0.83 -4.27 10.27
C LYS A 47 1.72 -3.14 9.77
N THR A 48 2.98 -3.42 9.42
CA THR A 48 3.88 -2.43 8.83
C THR A 48 3.32 -1.89 7.52
N VAL A 49 2.84 -2.78 6.64
CA VAL A 49 2.19 -2.39 5.38
C VAL A 49 1.03 -1.43 5.64
N LEU A 50 0.13 -1.74 6.57
CA LEU A 50 -1.01 -0.86 6.88
C LEU A 50 -0.57 0.55 7.29
N ILE A 51 0.43 0.65 8.17
CA ILE A 51 0.97 1.94 8.63
C ILE A 51 1.55 2.73 7.46
N GLU A 52 2.30 2.07 6.57
CA GLU A 52 2.90 2.73 5.42
C GLU A 52 1.86 3.15 4.38
N LEU A 53 0.83 2.34 4.14
CA LEU A 53 -0.28 2.68 3.24
C LEU A 53 -1.06 3.91 3.72
N GLU A 54 -1.31 4.02 5.03
CA GLU A 54 -1.93 5.22 5.59
C GLU A 54 -1.02 6.45 5.41
N LYS A 55 0.29 6.31 5.64
CA LYS A 55 1.25 7.40 5.39
C LYS A 55 1.30 7.83 3.93
N MET A 56 1.20 6.90 2.98
CA MET A 56 1.13 7.23 1.54
C MET A 56 -0.11 8.04 1.19
N LYS A 57 -1.24 7.78 1.86
CA LYS A 57 -2.48 8.56 1.68
C LYS A 57 -2.38 9.96 2.30
N GLU A 58 -1.75 10.07 3.46
CA GLU A 58 -1.50 11.38 4.09
C GLU A 58 -0.48 12.20 3.30
N GLN A 59 0.53 11.52 2.75
CA GLN A 59 1.62 12.13 2.01
C GLN A 59 1.58 11.65 0.57
N LEU A 60 0.74 12.27 -0.25
CA LEU A 60 0.62 12.04 -1.70
C LEU A 60 1.81 12.64 -2.47
N ASP A 61 3.02 12.37 -2.01
CA ASP A 61 4.27 12.89 -2.56
C ASP A 61 5.39 11.91 -2.24
N ASN A 62 5.85 11.17 -3.26
CA ASN A 62 6.89 10.15 -3.10
C ASN A 62 8.21 10.75 -2.59
N LYS A 63 8.47 12.05 -2.84
CA LYS A 63 9.69 12.71 -2.37
C LYS A 63 9.66 12.96 -0.87
N LYS A 64 8.49 12.99 -0.25
CA LYS A 64 8.33 13.20 1.20
C LYS A 64 8.30 11.89 1.97
N PHE A 65 7.75 10.84 1.38
CA PHE A 65 7.67 9.53 2.00
C PHE A 65 7.96 8.45 0.96
N THR A 66 8.83 7.50 1.32
CA THR A 66 9.10 6.32 0.49
C THR A 66 8.75 5.08 1.32
N PRO A 67 7.77 4.27 0.92
CA PRO A 67 7.42 3.06 1.65
C PRO A 67 8.56 2.04 1.61
N THR A 68 8.76 1.31 2.71
CA THR A 68 9.77 0.25 2.83
C THR A 68 9.19 -1.14 2.60
N TYR A 69 7.86 -1.27 2.60
CA TYR A 69 7.18 -2.53 2.37
C TYR A 69 7.54 -3.30 1.11
N PRO A 70 7.91 -2.67 -0.02
CA PRO A 70 8.33 -3.41 -1.20
C PRO A 70 9.57 -4.29 -0.93
N ILE A 71 10.45 -3.89 -0.01
CA ILE A 71 11.73 -4.57 0.27
C ILE A 71 11.51 -5.90 0.99
N PHE A 72 10.62 -5.96 1.98
CA PHE A 72 10.36 -7.20 2.72
C PHE A 72 9.30 -8.08 2.07
N MET A 73 8.50 -7.53 1.14
CA MET A 73 7.65 -8.35 0.26
C MET A 73 8.48 -9.28 -0.61
N THR A 74 9.64 -8.84 -1.07
CA THR A 74 10.49 -9.65 -1.95
C THR A 74 11.19 -10.82 -1.24
N ASP A 75 11.23 -10.84 0.08
CA ASP A 75 12.01 -11.84 0.85
C ASP A 75 11.13 -12.79 1.67
N SER A 76 9.93 -12.34 2.09
CA SER A 76 9.07 -13.10 3.02
C SER A 76 7.65 -13.34 2.53
N TRP A 77 7.25 -12.71 1.41
CA TRP A 77 5.91 -12.86 0.84
C TRP A 77 6.01 -13.69 -0.42
N SER A 78 5.11 -14.67 -0.59
CA SER A 78 5.03 -15.37 -1.86
C SER A 78 4.73 -14.35 -2.97
N PHE A 79 5.66 -14.14 -3.90
CA PHE A 79 5.45 -13.26 -5.07
C PHE A 79 4.22 -13.63 -5.91
N ASN A 80 3.62 -14.79 -5.64
CA ASN A 80 2.41 -15.30 -6.28
C ASN A 80 1.11 -14.93 -5.54
N SER A 81 1.18 -14.20 -4.42
CA SER A 81 0.00 -13.71 -3.72
C SER A 81 -0.61 -12.52 -4.46
N ASP A 82 -1.92 -12.59 -4.76
CA ASP A 82 -2.71 -11.50 -5.35
C ASP A 82 -2.52 -10.17 -4.59
N LEU A 83 -2.37 -10.26 -3.25
CA LEU A 83 -2.16 -9.10 -2.40
C LEU A 83 -0.76 -8.50 -2.57
N GLY A 84 0.27 -9.34 -2.70
CA GLY A 84 1.64 -8.89 -2.95
C GLY A 84 1.76 -8.13 -4.28
N ILE A 85 1.13 -8.65 -5.35
CA ILE A 85 1.11 -7.99 -6.66
C ILE A 85 0.42 -6.62 -6.57
N GLN A 86 -0.70 -6.53 -5.86
CA GLN A 86 -1.42 -5.27 -5.70
C GLN A 86 -0.62 -4.23 -4.91
N LEU A 87 0.10 -4.65 -3.89
CA LEU A 87 0.96 -3.76 -3.09
C LEU A 87 2.13 -3.21 -3.91
N LEU A 88 2.73 -4.04 -4.78
CA LEU A 88 3.77 -3.60 -5.71
C LEU A 88 3.22 -2.64 -6.77
N ASN A 89 2.07 -2.95 -7.36
CA ASN A 89 1.41 -2.05 -8.32
C ASN A 89 1.08 -0.70 -7.69
N LEU A 90 0.58 -0.71 -6.45
CA LEU A 90 0.28 0.51 -5.71
C LEU A 90 1.54 1.35 -5.44
N ASN A 91 2.67 0.72 -5.14
CA ASN A 91 3.95 1.40 -4.98
C ASN A 91 4.39 2.08 -6.29
N GLU A 92 4.22 1.41 -7.42
CA GLU A 92 4.52 1.97 -8.74
C GLU A 92 3.59 3.13 -9.10
N GLU A 93 2.31 3.08 -8.73
CA GLU A 93 1.38 4.21 -8.85
C GLU A 93 1.81 5.39 -7.97
N TYR A 94 2.19 5.12 -6.72
CA TYR A 94 2.64 6.13 -5.78
C TYR A 94 3.94 6.83 -6.24
N LYS A 95 4.89 6.09 -6.82
CA LYS A 95 6.11 6.68 -7.40
C LYS A 95 5.81 7.65 -8.54
N LYS A 96 4.69 7.47 -9.25
CA LYS A 96 4.24 8.35 -10.33
C LYS A 96 3.53 9.60 -9.80
N LEU A 97 3.20 9.66 -8.51
CA LEU A 97 2.71 10.88 -7.87
C LEU A 97 3.87 11.87 -7.72
N ASN A 98 3.73 13.01 -8.39
CA ASN A 98 4.53 14.22 -8.29
C ASN A 98 3.70 15.40 -8.80
#